data_AF-A0A1Q4YXR8-F1
#
_entry.id   AF-A0A1Q4YXR8-F1
#
_cell.length_a   1.000
_cell.length_b   1.000
_cell.length_c   1.000
_cell.angle_alpha   90.00
_cell.angle_beta   90.00
_cell.angle_gamma   90.00
#
_symmetry.space_group_name_H-M   'P 1'
#
loop_
_entity.id
_entity.type
_entity.pdbx_description
1 polymer ?
#
loop_
_entity_poly.entity_id
_entity_poly.type
_entity_poly.pdbx_seq_one_letter_code
_entity_poly.pdbx_strand_id
1 'polypeptide(L)'
;MSGLRRGAGQFGAAGDSLNAVLQSLNSALQAEGQCWGGDESGQAFAKEYVPNSQATLEAFGNLAKALADIRTGVDQTADAYEGSDQGNATGISRTY
;
A
#
# COMPACT_ATOMS: atom_id res chain seq x y z
N MET A 1 -10.40 15.52 14.54
CA MET A 1 -10.25 15.41 13.07
C MET A 1 -8.79 15.50 12.62
N SER A 2 -7.99 16.47 13.09
CA SER A 2 -6.60 16.69 12.61
C SER A 2 -5.65 15.51 12.85
N GLY A 3 -5.77 14.80 13.98
CA GLY A 3 -4.98 13.59 14.26
C GLY A 3 -5.33 12.41 13.34
N LEU A 4 -6.60 12.29 12.96
CA LEU A 4 -7.10 11.23 12.08
C LEU A 4 -6.55 11.43 10.66
N ARG A 5 -6.67 12.65 10.11
CA ARG A 5 -6.09 12.99 8.80
C ARG A 5 -4.55 12.90 8.78
N ARG A 6 -3.88 13.26 9.88
CA ARG A 6 -2.43 13.08 10.01
C ARG A 6 -2.04 11.60 9.95
N GLY A 7 -2.75 10.74 10.66
CA GLY A 7 -2.55 9.29 10.61
C GLY A 7 -2.78 8.72 9.21
N ALA A 8 -3.86 9.14 8.54
CA ALA A 8 -4.16 8.74 7.15
C ALA A 8 -3.00 9.08 6.20
N GLY A 9 -2.46 10.30 6.32
CA GLY A 9 -1.29 10.73 5.54
C GLY A 9 -0.05 9.88 5.79
N GLN A 10 0.19 9.42 7.02
CA GLN A 10 1.31 8.54 7.36
C GLN A 10 1.15 7.15 6.73
N PHE A 11 -0.06 6.57 6.75
CA PHE A 11 -0.32 5.30 6.08
C PHE A 11 -0.16 5.41 4.56
N GLY A 12 -0.63 6.52 3.97
CA GLY A 12 -0.40 6.82 2.55
C GLY A 12 1.08 6.87 2.20
N ALA A 13 1.86 7.67 2.92
CA ALA A 13 3.30 7.81 2.68
C ALA A 13 4.05 6.47 2.85
N ALA A 14 3.67 5.65 3.82
CA ALA A 14 4.23 4.32 3.99
C ALA A 14 3.90 3.39 2.81
N GLY A 15 2.64 3.41 2.34
CA GLY A 15 2.21 2.65 1.15
C GLY A 15 2.95 3.08 -0.11
N ASP A 16 3.10 4.38 -0.34
CA ASP A 16 3.82 4.95 -1.48
C ASP A 16 5.31 4.55 -1.47
N SER A 17 5.95 4.65 -0.31
CA SER A 17 7.35 4.23 -0.13
C SER A 17 7.53 2.74 -0.40
N LEU A 18 6.64 1.91 0.13
CA LEU A 18 6.67 0.46 -0.10
C LEU A 18 6.51 0.10 -1.58
N ASN A 19 5.59 0.77 -2.27
CA ASN A 19 5.36 0.57 -3.70
C ASN A 19 6.58 1.01 -4.54
N ALA A 20 7.23 2.12 -4.18
CA ALA A 20 8.45 2.58 -4.86
C ALA A 20 9.61 1.57 -4.70
N VAL A 21 9.81 1.04 -3.49
CA VAL A 21 10.83 0.01 -3.23
C VAL A 21 10.51 -1.27 -4.00
N LEU A 22 9.24 -1.70 -4.03
CA LEU A 22 8.79 -2.84 -4.82
C LEU A 22 9.11 -2.67 -6.31
N GLN A 23 8.78 -1.51 -6.89
CA GLN A 23 9.05 -1.23 -8.30
C GLN A 23 10.54 -1.28 -8.61
N SER A 24 11.37 -0.70 -7.75
CA SER A 24 12.84 -0.74 -7.89
C SER A 24 13.37 -2.18 -7.81
N LEU A 25 12.88 -2.97 -6.84
CA LEU A 25 13.29 -4.37 -6.68
C LEU A 25 12.88 -5.20 -7.91
N ASN A 26 11.63 -5.11 -8.33
CA ASN A 26 11.12 -5.83 -9.50
C ASN A 26 11.90 -5.47 -10.77
N SER A 27 12.21 -4.19 -10.97
CA SER A 27 13.01 -3.74 -12.11
C SER A 27 14.44 -4.31 -12.08
N ALA A 28 15.08 -4.36 -10.90
CA ALA A 28 16.42 -4.93 -10.76
C ALA A 28 16.41 -6.44 -11.05
N LEU A 29 15.43 -7.17 -10.49
CA LEU A 29 15.27 -8.61 -10.71
C LEU A 29 15.01 -8.94 -12.19
N GLN A 30 14.19 -8.16 -12.88
CA GLN A 30 13.95 -8.36 -14.30
C GLN A 30 15.17 -8.04 -15.16
N ALA A 31 15.99 -7.06 -14.76
CA ALA A 31 17.21 -6.72 -15.46
C ALA A 31 18.29 -7.80 -15.35
N GLU A 32 18.37 -8.50 -14.20
CA GLU A 32 19.29 -9.63 -14.02
C GLU A 32 18.86 -10.88 -14.81
N GLY A 33 17.55 -11.09 -14.99
CA GLY A 33 17.03 -12.24 -15.72
C GLY A 33 17.44 -13.58 -15.08
N GLN A 34 17.68 -14.61 -15.89
CA GLN A 34 18.13 -15.93 -15.41
C GLN A 34 19.67 -15.98 -15.31
N CYS A 35 20.23 -15.21 -14.37
CA CYS A 35 21.69 -15.11 -14.18
C CYS A 35 22.36 -16.40 -13.69
N TRP A 36 21.57 -17.39 -13.24
CA TRP A 36 22.02 -18.69 -12.70
C TRP A 36 22.29 -19.78 -13.75
N GLY A 37 22.14 -19.48 -15.05
CA GLY A 37 22.43 -20.42 -16.14
C GLY A 37 21.41 -21.55 -16.30
N GLY A 38 21.58 -22.36 -17.35
CA GLY A 38 20.64 -23.40 -17.75
C GLY A 38 21.05 -24.84 -17.40
N ASP A 39 22.16 -25.00 -16.68
CA ASP A 39 22.61 -26.33 -16.24
C ASP A 39 21.74 -26.88 -15.09
N GLU A 40 22.02 -28.10 -14.64
CA GLU A 40 21.23 -28.78 -13.60
C GLU A 40 21.18 -27.96 -12.30
N SER A 41 22.27 -27.27 -11.95
CA SER A 41 22.35 -26.43 -10.76
C SER A 41 21.51 -25.16 -10.91
N GLY A 42 21.59 -24.51 -12.08
CA GLY A 42 20.76 -23.36 -12.44
C GLY A 42 19.27 -23.70 -12.46
N GLN A 43 18.89 -24.85 -13.01
CA GLN A 43 17.50 -25.31 -13.00
C GLN A 43 17.00 -25.64 -11.59
N ALA A 44 17.84 -26.27 -10.75
CA ALA A 44 17.51 -26.55 -9.36
C ALA A 44 17.30 -25.27 -8.54
N PHE A 45 18.16 -24.25 -8.77
CA PHE A 45 18.00 -22.93 -8.15
C PHE A 45 16.71 -22.24 -8.62
N ALA A 46 16.45 -22.22 -9.93
CA ALA A 46 15.28 -21.56 -10.52
C ALA A 46 13.96 -22.11 -9.95
N LYS A 47 13.91 -23.42 -9.70
CA LYS A 47 12.72 -24.14 -9.22
C LYS A 47 12.17 -23.57 -7.93
N GLU A 48 13.04 -23.13 -7.02
CA GLU A 48 12.65 -22.53 -5.74
C GLU A 48 12.67 -21.00 -5.82
N TYR A 49 13.69 -20.42 -6.46
CA TYR A 49 13.88 -18.97 -6.47
C TYR A 49 12.78 -18.22 -7.22
N VAL A 50 12.41 -18.67 -8.42
CA VAL A 50 11.43 -17.97 -9.28
C VAL A 50 10.06 -17.87 -8.62
N PRO A 51 9.42 -18.96 -8.14
CA PRO A 51 8.10 -18.84 -7.52
C PRO A 51 8.15 -18.05 -6.21
N ASN A 52 9.20 -18.22 -5.38
CA ASN A 52 9.31 -17.52 -4.11
C ASN A 52 9.57 -16.01 -4.28
N SER A 53 10.37 -15.62 -5.27
CA SER A 53 10.57 -14.19 -5.60
C SER A 53 9.29 -13.54 -6.12
N GLN A 54 8.53 -14.22 -6.99
CA GLN A 54 7.24 -13.74 -7.47
C GLN A 54 6.22 -13.60 -6.31
N ALA A 55 6.07 -14.62 -5.47
CA ALA A 55 5.18 -14.58 -4.32
C ALA A 55 5.55 -13.46 -3.34
N THR A 56 6.85 -13.19 -3.17
CA THR A 56 7.34 -12.08 -2.35
C THR A 56 6.91 -10.74 -2.94
N LEU A 57 7.13 -10.52 -4.24
CA LEU A 57 6.72 -9.29 -4.92
C LEU A 57 5.20 -9.07 -4.83
N GLU A 58 4.40 -10.11 -5.03
CA GLU A 58 2.94 -10.04 -4.88
C GLU A 58 2.53 -9.68 -3.44
N ALA A 59 3.14 -10.30 -2.44
CA ALA A 59 2.85 -10.02 -1.03
C ALA A 59 3.15 -8.55 -0.65
N PHE A 60 4.27 -8.00 -1.12
CA PHE A 60 4.60 -6.60 -0.91
C PHE A 60 3.65 -5.65 -1.64
N GLY A 61 3.21 -5.98 -2.86
CA GLY A 61 2.18 -5.21 -3.57
C GLY A 61 0.85 -5.19 -2.83
N ASN A 62 0.42 -6.34 -2.28
CA ASN A 62 -0.78 -6.44 -1.47
C ASN A 62 -0.68 -5.62 -0.18
N LEU A 63 0.47 -5.60 0.46
CA LEU A 63 0.70 -4.78 1.66
C LEU A 63 0.63 -3.28 1.34
N ALA A 64 1.22 -2.83 0.23
CA ALA A 64 1.13 -1.44 -0.20
C ALA A 64 -0.32 -1.02 -0.47
N LYS A 65 -1.10 -1.89 -1.13
CA LYS A 65 -2.53 -1.68 -1.35
C LYS A 65 -3.30 -1.59 -0.03
N ALA A 66 -3.05 -2.50 0.92
CA ALA A 66 -3.72 -2.50 2.21
C ALA A 66 -3.47 -1.20 3.00
N LEU A 67 -2.24 -0.64 2.93
CA LEU A 67 -1.92 0.66 3.54
C LEU A 67 -2.70 1.82 2.89
N ALA A 68 -2.86 1.79 1.57
CA ALA A 68 -3.67 2.77 0.85
C ALA A 68 -5.18 2.66 1.18
N ASP A 69 -5.68 1.43 1.34
CA ASP A 69 -7.06 1.17 1.73
C ASP A 69 -7.33 1.67 3.17
N ILE A 70 -6.38 1.47 4.10
CA ILE A 70 -6.45 2.04 5.46
C ILE A 70 -6.54 3.56 5.41
N ARG A 71 -5.67 4.23 4.64
CA ARG A 71 -5.74 5.68 4.46
C ARG A 71 -7.14 6.11 3.98
N THR A 72 -7.66 5.44 2.95
CA THR A 72 -8.96 5.75 2.36
C THR A 72 -10.09 5.63 3.39
N GLY A 73 -10.10 4.56 4.19
CA GLY A 73 -11.10 4.37 5.24
C GLY A 73 -11.01 5.42 6.36
N VAL A 74 -9.79 5.82 6.73
CA VAL A 74 -9.55 6.87 7.72
C VAL A 74 -10.01 8.24 7.21
N ASP A 75 -9.74 8.57 5.94
CA ASP A 75 -10.21 9.81 5.30
C ASP A 75 -11.75 9.85 5.21
N GLN A 76 -12.39 8.75 4.78
CA GLN A 76 -13.86 8.63 4.75
C GLN A 76 -14.49 8.81 6.13
N THR A 77 -13.84 8.26 7.17
CA THR A 77 -14.31 8.44 8.55
C THR A 77 -14.21 9.91 8.95
N ALA A 78 -13.10 10.59 8.65
CA ALA A 78 -12.95 12.02 8.94
C ALA A 78 -14.05 12.86 8.26
N ASP A 79 -14.30 12.60 6.97
CA ASP A 79 -15.32 13.32 6.19
C ASP A 79 -16.73 13.11 6.77
N ALA A 80 -17.07 11.88 7.19
CA ALA A 80 -18.37 11.56 7.79
C ALA A 80 -18.61 12.30 9.11
N TYR A 81 -17.59 12.42 9.95
CA TYR A 81 -17.69 13.17 11.20
C TYR A 81 -17.81 14.68 10.97
N GLU A 82 -17.03 15.26 10.04
CA GLU A 82 -17.12 16.69 9.70
C GLU A 82 -18.50 17.03 9.12
N GLY A 83 -19.06 16.17 8.26
CA GLY A 83 -20.41 16.36 7.71
C GLY A 83 -21.51 16.27 8.76
N SER A 84 -21.41 15.32 9.70
CA SER A 84 -22.37 15.19 10.81
C SER A 84 -22.34 16.40 11.75
N ASP A 85 -21.14 16.87 12.10
CA ASP A 85 -20.97 18.02 13.00
C ASP A 85 -21.47 19.33 12.35
N GLN A 86 -21.18 19.56 11.07
CA GLN A 86 -21.72 20.70 10.32
C GLN A 86 -23.23 20.65 10.16
N GLY A 87 -23.80 19.46 9.91
CA GLY A 87 -25.24 19.25 9.80
C GLY A 87 -25.96 19.58 11.11
N ASN A 88 -25.41 19.14 12.24
CA ASN A 88 -25.95 19.42 13.56
C ASN A 88 -25.82 20.90 13.96
N ALA A 89 -24.66 21.52 13.69
CA ALA A 89 -24.44 22.94 13.95
C ALA A 89 -25.39 23.82 13.13
N THR A 90 -25.60 23.49 11.85
CA THR A 90 -26.56 24.20 10.99
C THR A 90 -27.99 24.01 11.47
N GLY A 91 -28.34 22.79 11.90
CA GLY A 91 -29.63 22.48 12.50
C GLY A 91 -29.91 23.33 13.73
N ILE A 92 -28.98 23.37 14.69
CA ILE A 92 -29.11 24.15 15.93
C ILE A 92 -29.18 25.66 15.66
N SER A 93 -28.40 26.17 14.71
CA SER A 93 -28.42 27.59 14.31
C SER A 93 -29.70 28.05 13.61
N ARG A 94 -30.53 27.10 13.16
CA ARG A 94 -31.82 27.38 12.50
C ARG A 94 -32.99 27.31 13.48
N THR A 95 -32.82 26.67 14.64
CA THR A 95 -33.86 26.50 15.66
C THR A 95 -33.79 27.53 16.79
N TYR A 96 -32.71 28.31 16.88
CA TYR A 96 -32.53 29.44 17.80
C TYR A 96 -32.28 30.73 17.01
#